data_AF-A0A846U5U7-F1
#
_entry.id   AF-A0A846U5U7-F1
#
_cell.length_a   1.000
_cell.length_b   1.000
_cell.length_c   1.000
_cell.angle_alpha   90.00
_cell.angle_beta   90.00
_cell.angle_gamma   90.00
#
_symmetry.space_group_name_H-M   'P 1'
#
loop_
_entity.id
_entity.type
_entity.pdbx_description
1 polymer ?
#
loop_
_entity_poly.entity_id
_entity_poly.type
_entity_poly.pdbx_seq_one_letter_code
_entity_poly.pdbx_strand_id
1 'polypeptide(L)' 'MPQEAQIIGKVEYREGDGQAIEIRPGPIEVETTLTDATLSWVDGDTHGSTAIPIGDFQRYVARGTIELKH' A
#
# COMPACT_ATOMS: atom_id res chain seq x y z
N MET A 1 12.07 3.55 -8.42
CA MET A 1 11.07 4.37 -9.15
C MET A 1 9.72 3.89 -8.68
N PRO A 2 8.88 4.79 -8.15
CA PRO A 2 7.53 4.43 -7.75
C PRO A 2 6.69 4.05 -8.98
N GLN A 3 5.91 3.00 -8.86
CA GLN A 3 4.88 2.60 -9.82
C GLN A 3 3.51 3.08 -9.33
N GLU A 4 2.63 3.51 -10.24
CA GLU A 4 1.28 3.87 -9.87
C GLU A 4 0.42 2.62 -9.61
N ALA A 5 -0.44 2.69 -8.59
CA ALA A 5 -1.40 1.66 -8.27
C ALA A 5 -2.69 2.26 -7.69
N GLN A 6 -3.68 1.41 -7.44
CA GLN A 6 -4.96 1.78 -6.85
C GLN A 6 -5.34 0.80 -5.75
N ILE A 7 -5.72 1.30 -4.58
CA ILE A 7 -6.38 0.49 -3.55
C ILE A 7 -7.86 0.39 -3.91
N ILE A 8 -8.33 -0.84 -4.13
CA ILE A 8 -9.72 -1.18 -4.46
C ILE A 8 -10.45 -1.79 -3.26
N GLY A 9 -9.72 -2.52 -2.42
CA GLY A 9 -10.28 -3.24 -1.28
C GLY A 9 -9.52 -2.98 0.01
N LYS A 10 -9.81 -3.77 1.04
CA LYS A 10 -9.23 -3.61 2.36
C LYS A 10 -7.72 -3.86 2.34
N VAL A 11 -6.94 -2.81 2.63
CA VAL A 11 -5.48 -2.85 2.81
C VAL A 11 -5.19 -2.27 4.18
N GLU A 12 -4.46 -3.02 4.99
CA GLU A 12 -4.09 -2.61 6.34
C GLU A 12 -2.58 -2.64 6.53
N TYR A 13 -2.07 -1.71 7.34
CA TYR A 13 -0.70 -1.68 7.81
C TYR A 13 -0.64 -1.58 9.34
N ARG A 14 0.54 -1.77 9.92
CA ARG A 14 0.76 -1.61 11.37
C ARG A 14 1.94 -0.70 11.61
N GLU A 15 1.82 0.16 12.61
CA GLU A 15 2.92 0.97 13.13
C GLU A 15 3.51 0.26 14.36
N GLY A 16 4.66 -0.39 14.18
CA GLY A 16 5.25 -1.24 15.21
C GLY A 16 4.32 -2.38 15.63
N ASP A 17 4.07 -2.51 16.94
CA ASP A 17 3.13 -3.47 17.52
C ASP A 17 1.69 -2.92 17.66
N GLY A 18 1.42 -1.78 17.01
CA GLY A 18 0.12 -1.12 17.03
C GLY A 18 -1.00 -1.93 16.38
N GLN A 19 -2.22 -1.41 16.53
CA GLN A 19 -3.38 -1.97 15.83
C GLN A 19 -3.22 -1.85 14.30
N ALA A 20 -3.93 -2.71 13.58
CA ALA A 20 -4.03 -2.58 12.13
C ALA A 20 -4.76 -1.28 11.76
N ILE A 21 -4.16 -0.49 10.89
CA ILE A 21 -4.69 0.77 10.35
C ILE A 21 -5.05 0.53 8.89
N GLU A 22 -6.29 0.83 8.52
CA GLU A 22 -6.77 0.69 7.15
C GLU A 22 -6.37 1.90 6.30
N ILE A 23 -5.83 1.65 5.11
CA ILE A 23 -5.59 2.67 4.10
C ILE A 23 -6.85 2.79 3.26
N ARG A 24 -7.37 4.01 3.11
CA ARG A 24 -8.58 4.27 2.34
C ARG A 24 -8.40 3.86 0.86
N PRO A 25 -9.46 3.35 0.20
CA PRO A 25 -9.44 3.15 -1.25
C PRO A 25 -9.09 4.42 -2.00
N GLY A 26 -8.21 4.32 -3.00
CA GLY A 26 -7.69 5.49 -3.69
C GLY A 26 -6.38 5.24 -4.44
N PRO A 27 -5.89 6.26 -5.18
CA PRO A 27 -4.62 6.18 -5.89
C PRO A 27 -3.46 6.15 -4.90
N ILE A 28 -2.49 5.29 -5.20
CA ILE A 28 -1.25 5.18 -4.43
C ILE A 28 -0.05 5.11 -5.37
N GLU A 29 1.11 5.48 -4.85
CA GLU A 29 2.41 5.16 -5.43
C GLU A 29 3.04 4.02 -4.64
N VAL A 30 3.71 3.10 -5.35
CA VAL A 30 4.36 1.94 -4.74
C VAL A 30 5.82 1.89 -5.15
N GLU A 31 6.73 1.87 -4.18
CA GLU A 31 8.14 1.56 -4.42
C GLU A 31 8.49 0.20 -3.80
N THR A 32 8.92 -0.75 -4.62
CA THR A 32 9.27 -2.09 -4.16
C THR A 32 10.78 -2.29 -4.10
N THR A 33 11.23 -2.95 -3.04
CA THR A 33 12.57 -3.53 -2.92
C THR A 33 12.47 -5.06 -2.96
N LEU A 34 13.58 -5.76 -2.67
CA LEU A 34 13.58 -7.22 -2.54
C LEU A 34 12.83 -7.72 -1.30
N THR A 35 12.62 -6.86 -0.30
CA THR A 35 12.11 -7.25 1.02
C THR A 35 10.79 -6.59 1.38
N ASP A 36 10.51 -5.41 0.83
CA ASP A 36 9.39 -4.57 1.21
C ASP A 36 8.77 -3.84 0.01
N ALA A 37 7.58 -3.31 0.24
CA ALA A 37 6.90 -2.36 -0.63
C ALA A 37 6.51 -1.15 0.21
N THR A 38 6.93 0.03 -0.20
CA THR A 38 6.51 1.32 0.37
C THR A 38 5.29 1.81 -0.39
N LEU A 39 4.17 1.96 0.30
CA LEU A 39 2.93 2.52 -0.22
C LEU A 39 2.83 3.98 0.21
N SER A 40 2.61 4.88 -0.74
CA SER A 40 2.43 6.32 -0.48
C SER A 40 1.10 6.77 -1.07
N TRP A 41 0.36 7.59 -0.31
CA TRP A 41 -0.97 8.06 -0.73
C TRP A 41 -1.24 9.47 -0.22
N VAL A 42 -2.24 10.12 -0.81
CA VAL A 42 -2.74 11.41 -0.36
C VAL A 42 -4.14 11.25 0.19
N ASP A 43 -4.36 11.82 1.37
CA ASP A 43 -5.62 11.76 2.08
C ASP A 43 -6.01 13.15 2.61
N GLY A 44 -6.80 13.87 1.80
CA GLY A 44 -7.02 15.31 2.01
C GLY A 44 -5.70 16.07 1.89
N ASP A 45 -5.34 16.83 2.93
CA ASP A 45 -4.07 17.56 3.03
C ASP A 45 -2.93 16.72 3.62
N THR A 46 -3.17 15.45 3.94
CA THR A 46 -2.18 14.57 4.57
C THR A 46 -1.53 13.64 3.54
N HIS A 47 -0.21 13.57 3.55
CA HIS A 47 0.54 12.56 2.80
C HIS A 47 0.86 11.39 3.73
N GLY A 48 0.30 10.23 3.43
CA GLY A 48 0.57 8.98 4.14
C GLY A 48 1.65 8.17 3.44
N SER A 49 2.48 7.48 4.21
CA SER A 49 3.44 6.51 3.68
C SER A 49 3.69 5.39 4.67
N THR A 50 3.79 4.16 4.19
CA THR A 50 4.08 2.99 5.02
C THR A 50 4.80 1.90 4.25
N ALA A 51 5.75 1.22 4.90
CA ALA A 51 6.42 0.06 4.34
C ALA A 51 5.78 -1.23 4.86
N ILE A 52 5.42 -2.13 3.95
CA ILE A 52 4.91 -3.47 4.26
C ILE A 52 5.85 -4.53 3.69
N PRO A 53 5.90 -5.75 4.25
CA PRO A 53 6.65 -6.85 3.66
C PRO A 53 6.23 -7.11 2.21
N ILE A 54 7.18 -7.41 1.32
CA ILE A 54 6.90 -7.62 -0.10
C ILE A 54 5.89 -8.75 -0.33
N GLY A 55 5.91 -9.77 0.53
CA GLY A 55 4.96 -10.88 0.49
C GLY A 55 3.52 -10.45 0.82
N ASP A 56 3.33 -9.46 1.67
CA ASP A 56 2.00 -8.92 2.00
C ASP A 56 1.48 -8.07 0.84
N PHE A 57 2.34 -7.22 0.26
CA PHE A 57 2.02 -6.47 -0.94
C PHE A 57 1.57 -7.38 -2.09
N GLN A 58 2.35 -8.43 -2.39
CA GLN A 58 2.02 -9.40 -3.43
C GLN A 58 0.69 -10.12 -3.14
N ARG A 59 0.37 -10.41 -1.87
CA ARG A 59 -0.93 -10.99 -1.49
C ARG A 59 -2.08 -10.01 -1.76
N TYR A 60 -1.91 -8.72 -1.51
CA TYR A 60 -2.93 -7.72 -1.82
C TYR A 60 -3.15 -7.59 -3.33
N VAL A 61 -2.08 -7.59 -4.13
CA VAL A 61 -2.18 -7.59 -5.60
C VAL A 61 -2.88 -8.85 -6.10
N ALA A 62 -2.46 -10.03 -5.62
CA ALA A 62 -3.07 -11.30 -6.02
C ALA A 62 -4.55 -11.44 -5.63
N ARG A 63 -4.98 -10.76 -4.56
CA ARG A 63 -6.38 -10.69 -4.14
C ARG A 63 -7.20 -9.64 -4.89
N GLY A 64 -6.57 -8.79 -5.70
CA GLY A 64 -7.22 -7.66 -6.36
C GLY A 64 -7.62 -6.53 -5.40
N THR A 65 -7.08 -6.50 -4.18
CA THR A 65 -7.32 -5.37 -3.26
C THR A 65 -6.39 -4.20 -3.57
N ILE A 66 -5.28 -4.45 -4.25
CA ILE A 66 -4.43 -3.46 -4.91
C ILE A 66 -4.33 -3.82 -6.39
N GLU A 67 -4.51 -2.85 -7.27
CA GLU A 67 -4.31 -3.00 -8.71
C GLU A 67 -3.14 -2.12 -9.18
N LEU A 68 -2.16 -2.74 -9.84
CA LEU A 68 -1.06 -2.02 -10.48
C LEU A 68 -1.55 -1.37 -11.77
N LYS A 69 -1.17 -0.11 -12.01
CA LYS A 69 -1.44 0.56 -13.29
C LYS A 69 -0.34 0.24 -14.30
N HIS A 70 -0.75 0.11 -15.56
CA HIS A 70 0.13 -0.11 -16.72
C HIS A 70 0.51 1.19 -17.41
#